data_AF-A0A3P3FXU3-F1
#
_entry.id   AF-A0A3P3FXU3-F1
#
_cell.length_a   1.000
_cell.length_b   1.000
_cell.length_c   1.000
_cell.angle_alpha   90.00
_cell.angle_beta   90.00
_cell.angle_gamma   90.00
#
_symmetry.space_group_name_H-M   'P 1'
#
loop_
_entity.id
_entity.type
_entity.pdbx_description
1 polymer ?
#
loop_
_entity_poly.entity_id
_entity_poly.type
_entity_poly.pdbx_seq_one_letter_code
_entity_poly.pdbx_strand_id
1 'polypeptide(L)' 'MTVTPQADGYVIILRPGDHQKVTHPDRYFVPYDSVIPSGDDNFHICLHPTEEHENCFFAPSEAM' A
#
# COMPACT_ATOMS: atom_id res chain seq x y z
N MET A 1 -1.91 -8.24 -3.57
CA MET A 1 -2.32 -6.88 -3.17
C MET A 1 -3.00 -6.22 -4.36
N THR A 2 -4.07 -5.45 -4.14
CA THR A 2 -4.70 -4.64 -5.18
C THR A 2 -4.50 -3.15 -4.87
N VAL A 3 -4.02 -2.39 -5.85
CA VAL A 3 -3.79 -0.95 -5.74
C VAL A 3 -4.64 -0.25 -6.79
N THR A 4 -5.43 0.73 -6.37
CA THR A 4 -6.27 1.55 -7.26
C THR A 4 -5.92 3.02 -7.07
N PRO A 5 -5.38 3.71 -8.09
CA PRO A 5 -5.17 5.15 -8.02
C PRO A 5 -6.52 5.89 -7.94
N GLN A 6 -6.54 6.98 -7.19
CA GLN A 6 -7.65 7.93 -7.07
C GLN A 6 -7.15 9.35 -7.31
N ALA A 7 -8.02 10.35 -7.15
CA ALA A 7 -7.68 11.74 -7.42
C ALA A 7 -6.60 12.30 -6.48
N ASP A 8 -6.55 11.79 -5.25
CA ASP A 8 -5.75 12.32 -4.12
C ASP A 8 -4.77 11.30 -3.53
N GLY A 9 -4.74 10.07 -4.05
CA GLY A 9 -3.82 9.04 -3.57
C GLY A 9 -4.18 7.66 -4.09
N TYR A 10 -3.70 6.65 -3.38
CA TYR A 10 -3.97 5.25 -3.68
C TYR A 10 -4.93 4.64 -2.66
N VAL A 11 -5.88 3.85 -3.15
CA VAL A 11 -6.60 2.89 -2.33
C VAL A 11 -5.96 1.52 -2.48
N ILE A 12 -5.52 0.96 -1.35
CA ILE A 12 -4.89 -0.36 -1.29
C ILE A 12 -5.85 -1.32 -0.59
N ILE A 13 -6.03 -2.49 -1.18
CA ILE A 13 -6.73 -3.62 -0.56
C ILE A 13 -5.72 -4.75 -0.37
N LEU A 14 -5.54 -5.17 0.89
CA LEU A 14 -4.80 -6.37 1.24
C LEU A 14 -5.78 -7.46 1.66
N ARG A 15 -5.55 -8.68 1.16
CA ARG A 15 -6.26 -9.88 1.59
C ARG A 15 -5.28 -10.84 2.29
N PRO A 16 -5.79 -11.81 3.07
CA PRO A 16 -4.93 -12.87 3.59
C PRO A 16 -4.11 -13.53 2.49
N GLY A 17 -2.79 -13.56 2.67
CA GLY A 17 -1.82 -14.03 1.66
C GLY A 17 -1.12 -12.94 0.84
N ASP A 18 -1.69 -11.73 0.76
CA ASP A 18 -1.04 -10.59 0.08
C ASP A 18 0.11 -10.00 0.91
N HIS A 19 0.00 -10.09 2.23
CA HIS A 19 1.02 -9.66 3.17
C HIS A 19 0.97 -10.58 4.38
N GLN A 20 2.14 -10.97 4.90
CA GLN A 20 2.26 -12.01 5.94
C GLN A 20 1.52 -11.72 7.25
N LYS A 21 1.27 -10.44 7.56
CA LYS A 21 0.57 -10.01 8.78
C LYS A 21 -0.95 -9.95 8.64
N VAL A 22 -1.48 -10.07 7.42
CA VAL A 22 -2.90 -9.84 7.14
C VAL A 22 -3.71 -11.12 7.34
N THR A 23 -4.71 -11.07 8.22
CA THR A 23 -5.58 -12.16 8.64
C THR A 23 -7.03 -11.97 8.15
N HIS A 24 -7.42 -10.74 7.79
CA HIS A 24 -8.67 -10.42 7.11
C HIS A 24 -8.48 -9.37 6.01
N PRO A 25 -9.47 -9.11 5.13
CA PRO A 25 -9.34 -8.06 4.14
C PRO A 25 -9.26 -6.67 4.77
N ASP A 26 -8.19 -5.94 4.49
CA ASP A 26 -7.97 -4.57 4.96
C ASP A 26 -7.94 -3.57 3.81
N ARG A 27 -8.35 -2.34 4.12
CA ARG A 27 -8.40 -1.22 3.18
C ARG A 27 -7.66 -0.02 3.74
N TYR A 28 -6.70 0.48 2.96
CA TYR A 28 -5.90 1.65 3.28
C TYR A 28 -6.07 2.72 2.22
N PHE A 29 -5.88 3.97 2.62
CA PHE A 29 -5.75 5.11 1.71
C PHE A 29 -4.42 5.79 2.00
N VAL A 30 -3.60 5.98 0.97
CA VAL A 30 -2.30 6.65 1.07
C VAL A 30 -2.28 7.84 0.11
N PRO A 31 -2.15 9.08 0.61
CA PRO A 31 -2.02 10.27 -0.22
C PRO A 31 -0.75 10.24 -1.08
N TYR A 32 -0.81 10.79 -2.30
CA TYR A 32 0.36 10.78 -3.22
C TYR A 32 1.62 11.44 -2.63
N ASP A 33 1.46 12.49 -1.81
CA ASP A 33 2.56 13.21 -1.16
C ASP A 33 3.26 12.41 -0.04
N SER A 34 2.65 11.31 0.39
CA SER A 34 3.14 10.42 1.43
C SER A 34 3.75 9.13 0.85
N VAL A 35 3.69 8.95 -0.47
CA VAL A 35 4.19 7.75 -1.15
C VAL A 35 5.69 7.84 -1.35
N ILE A 36 6.38 6.71 -1.13
CA ILE A 36 7.82 6.59 -1.31
C ILE A 36 8.09 5.98 -2.70
N PRO A 37 9.04 6.49 -3.49
CA PRO A 37 9.43 5.84 -4.74
C PRO A 37 9.98 4.43 -4.49
N SER A 38 9.45 3.44 -5.20
CA SER A 38 9.97 2.08 -5.17
C SER A 38 11.25 1.95 -5.99
N GLY A 39 12.19 1.12 -5.50
CA GLY A 39 13.47 0.87 -6.18
C GLY A 39 13.44 -0.29 -7.18
N ASP A 40 12.36 -1.05 -7.23
CA ASP A 40 12.21 -2.24 -8.08
C ASP A 40 10.97 -2.18 -9.01
N ASP A 41 10.41 -0.98 -9.18
CA ASP A 41 9.20 -0.71 -9.96
C ASP A 41 7.96 -1.56 -9.59
N ASN A 42 7.94 -2.11 -8.36
CA ASN A 42 6.79 -2.80 -7.80
C ASN A 42 6.18 -2.03 -6.62
N PHE A 43 4.92 -2.32 -6.31
CA PHE A 43 4.24 -1.78 -5.13
C PHE A 43 4.62 -2.56 -3.88
N HIS A 44 4.94 -1.86 -2.80
CA HIS A 44 5.21 -2.46 -1.48
C HIS A 44 4.44 -1.73 -0.40
N ILE A 45 4.03 -2.45 0.64
CA ILE A 45 3.39 -1.88 1.82
C ILE A 45 3.96 -2.51 3.08
N CYS A 46 4.22 -1.68 4.08
CA CYS A 46 4.64 -2.10 5.41
C CYS A 46 3.51 -1.86 6.40
N LEU A 47 3.20 -2.87 7.20
CA LEU A 47 2.20 -2.78 8.27
C LEU A 47 2.87 -2.76 9.64
N HIS A 48 2.57 -1.75 10.46
CA HIS A 48 3.08 -1.60 11.82
C HIS A 48 2.21 -0.60 12.62
N PRO A 49 1.88 -0.90 13.90
CA PRO A 49 2.24 -2.11 14.64
C PRO A 49 1.39 -3.33 14.28
N THR A 50 0.12 -3.13 13.91
CA THR A 50 -0.82 -4.21 13.55
C THR A 50 -1.12 -4.22 12.05
N GLU A 51 -1.97 -5.15 11.60
CA GLU A 51 -2.46 -5.16 10.22
C GLU A 51 -3.25 -3.88 9.89
N GLU A 52 -3.90 -3.26 10.87
CA GLU A 52 -4.84 -2.14 10.66
C GLU A 52 -4.11 -0.82 10.39
N HIS A 53 -2.80 -0.81 10.53
CA HIS A 53 -1.95 0.38 10.45
C HIS A 53 -0.94 0.20 9.32
N GLU A 54 -1.21 0.89 8.21
CA GLU A 54 -0.20 1.21 7.22
C GLU A 54 0.89 2.08 7.88
N ASN A 55 2.14 1.79 7.54
CA ASN A 55 3.29 2.53 8.05
C ASN A 55 4.18 3.08 6.93
N CYS A 56 4.27 2.36 5.81
CA CYS A 56 4.95 2.83 4.61
C CYS A 56 4.25 2.26 3.38
N PHE A 57 4.19 3.04 2.31
CA PHE A 57 3.76 2.57 1.00
C PHE A 57 4.71 3.05 -0.09
N PHE A 58 5.16 2.12 -0.91
CA PHE A 58 6.07 2.35 -2.02
C PHE A 58 5.34 2.10 -3.33
N ALA A 59 5.46 3.03 -4.28
CA ALA A 59 4.88 2.90 -5.61
C ALA A 59 5.94 2.97 -6.71
N PRO A 60 5.72 2.32 -7.87
CA PRO A 60 6.58 2.47 -9.03
C PRO A 60 6.72 3.94 -9.42
N SER A 61 7.90 4.31 -9.91
CA SER A 61 8.20 5.69 -10.30
C SER A 61 7.30 6.23 -11.41
N GLU A 62 6.83 5.36 -12.31
CA GLU A 62 5.88 5.70 -13.39
C GLU A 62 4.42 5.76 -12.96
N ALA A 63 4.10 5.37 -11.71
CA ALA A 63 2.72 5.37 -11.22
C ALA A 63 2.29 6.73 -10.62
N MET A 64 3.23 7.65 -10.40
CA MET A 64 3.00 9.00 -9.85
C MET A 64 2.76 10.05 -10.93
#